data_AF-A0A854BQV5-F1
#
_entry.id   AF-A0A854BQV5-F1
#
_cell.length_a   1.000
_cell.length_b   1.000
_cell.length_c   1.000
_cell.angle_alpha   90.00
_cell.angle_beta   90.00
_cell.angle_gamma   90.00
#
_symmetry.space_group_name_H-M   'P 1'
#
loop_
_entity.id
_entity.type
_entity.pdbx_description
1 polymer ?
#
loop_
_entity_poly.entity_id
_entity_poly.type
_entity_poly.pdbx_seq_one_letter_code
_entity_poly.pdbx_strand_id
1 'polypeptide(L)'
;MDKKFILDLTVNTTDPKNNKEFLWLSYSINNLSSVKYEKSYWMTLEKRCLSLFSENGYDLQTGAWFCLISSHLHSWEGLAIASWKFADSFVKQKKCWPPSTATQMRANILIWYIKNVIPAIQTLPDDEKTYSSLTLLEDALILLTELEYNLFSDKCFIISNMLAELRRQNNDGAEISDSEQHASATPDTKNIKPVSKVLSQDVNVNDIPVQNHNASIKNREKTRRYYNIIYFISGVLLTIFISYSCRPETALKLRKLMPDSFLTEMLMNYSGCSEITPDSTDSWTQLSKKIDDFTETLNTIEDKGGYITISRLKTIAYDMKSTFLEYDTPVNVRISKLYNDVNMGKDDINRELEIIQRNINKFNCEVSELKLKTDSEFTVH
;
A
#
# COMPACT_ATOMS: atom_id res chain seq x y z
N MET A 1 -18.16 -19.14 -26.28
CA MET A 1 -18.21 -19.96 -25.05
C MET A 1 -19.37 -20.96 -25.14
N ASP A 2 -19.27 -22.19 -24.63
CA ASP A 2 -20.44 -23.09 -24.49
C ASP A 2 -21.19 -22.75 -23.18
N LYS A 3 -22.35 -22.09 -23.34
CA LYS A 3 -23.22 -21.68 -22.23
C LYS A 3 -23.72 -22.86 -21.40
N LYS A 4 -24.07 -23.98 -22.03
CA LYS A 4 -24.62 -25.14 -21.33
C LYS A 4 -23.54 -25.80 -20.49
N PHE A 5 -22.37 -26.03 -21.07
CA PHE A 5 -21.21 -26.57 -20.36
C PHE A 5 -20.92 -25.79 -19.06
N ILE A 6 -20.78 -24.46 -19.15
CA ILE A 6 -20.43 -23.61 -17.99
C ILE A 6 -21.51 -23.66 -16.90
N LEU A 7 -22.79 -23.64 -17.26
CA LEU A 7 -23.89 -23.69 -16.29
C LEU A 7 -24.00 -25.07 -15.63
N ASP A 8 -23.81 -26.15 -16.37
CA ASP A 8 -23.93 -27.54 -15.89
C ASP A 8 -22.71 -28.03 -15.09
N LEU A 9 -21.61 -27.26 -15.01
CA LEU A 9 -20.40 -27.65 -14.25
C LEU A 9 -20.71 -28.04 -12.79
N THR A 10 -20.26 -29.23 -12.39
CA THR A 10 -20.24 -29.67 -11.00
C THR A 10 -19.17 -28.92 -10.19
N VAL A 11 -19.41 -28.67 -8.90
CA VAL A 11 -18.46 -27.93 -8.07
C VAL A 11 -17.30 -28.80 -7.58
N ASN A 12 -16.10 -28.24 -7.63
CA ASN A 12 -14.90 -28.80 -7.02
C ASN A 12 -14.98 -28.60 -5.49
N THR A 13 -14.73 -29.65 -4.71
CA THR A 13 -14.67 -29.59 -3.24
C THR A 13 -13.24 -29.75 -2.69
N THR A 14 -12.26 -29.95 -3.57
CA THR A 14 -10.86 -30.26 -3.25
C THR A 14 -9.97 -29.05 -3.49
N ASP A 15 -8.93 -28.88 -2.68
CA ASP A 15 -8.00 -27.75 -2.81
C ASP A 15 -7.17 -27.82 -4.12
N PRO A 16 -7.33 -26.88 -5.06
CA PRO A 16 -6.67 -26.91 -6.36
C PRO A 16 -5.23 -26.35 -6.33
N LYS A 17 -4.74 -25.79 -5.21
CA LYS A 17 -3.38 -25.18 -5.15
C LYS A 17 -2.24 -26.18 -5.38
N ASN A 18 -2.51 -27.49 -5.35
CA ASN A 18 -1.54 -28.53 -5.71
C ASN A 18 -1.57 -28.89 -7.22
N ASN A 19 -2.54 -28.39 -7.99
CA ASN A 19 -2.61 -28.60 -9.43
C ASN A 19 -1.65 -27.61 -10.15
N LYS A 20 -0.76 -28.14 -11.01
CA LYS A 20 0.21 -27.35 -11.79
C LYS A 20 -0.47 -26.32 -12.71
N GLU A 21 -1.59 -26.70 -13.33
CA GLU A 21 -2.36 -25.84 -14.23
C GLU A 21 -3.01 -24.68 -13.47
N PHE A 22 -3.50 -24.93 -12.25
CA PHE A 22 -4.02 -23.90 -11.36
C PHE A 22 -2.94 -22.93 -10.91
N LEU A 23 -1.75 -23.42 -10.56
CA LEU A 23 -0.60 -22.58 -10.19
C LEU A 23 -0.11 -21.72 -11.37
N TRP A 24 -0.02 -22.30 -12.58
CA TRP A 24 0.36 -21.58 -13.79
C TRP A 24 -0.67 -20.48 -14.15
N LEU A 25 -1.95 -20.80 -14.05
CA LEU A 25 -3.05 -19.86 -14.29
C LEU A 25 -3.05 -18.73 -13.25
N SER A 26 -2.86 -19.07 -11.97
CA SER A 26 -2.72 -18.11 -10.87
C SER A 26 -1.56 -17.14 -11.11
N TYR A 27 -0.38 -17.66 -11.47
CA TYR A 27 0.78 -16.83 -11.79
C TYR A 27 0.50 -15.92 -12.99
N SER A 28 -0.09 -16.45 -14.05
CA SER A 28 -0.39 -15.69 -15.27
C SER A 28 -1.39 -14.55 -15.03
N ILE A 29 -2.48 -14.84 -14.31
CA ILE A 29 -3.54 -13.86 -14.01
C ILE A 29 -3.07 -12.78 -13.03
N ASN A 30 -2.26 -13.12 -12.03
CA ASN A 30 -1.79 -12.14 -11.05
C ASN A 30 -0.57 -11.31 -11.53
N ASN A 31 0.04 -11.66 -12.68
CA ASN A 31 1.12 -10.90 -13.32
C ASN A 31 0.70 -10.29 -14.67
N LEU A 32 -0.60 -10.00 -14.83
CA LEU A 32 -1.09 -9.17 -15.95
C LEU A 32 -0.49 -7.77 -15.85
N SER A 33 0.39 -7.43 -16.79
CA SER A 33 1.00 -6.11 -16.92
C SER A 33 0.02 -5.08 -17.49
N SER A 34 0.42 -3.80 -17.48
CA SER A 34 -0.33 -2.71 -18.12
C SER A 34 -0.33 -2.76 -19.67
N VAL A 35 0.35 -3.75 -20.27
CA VAL A 35 0.37 -3.95 -21.72
C VAL A 35 -0.96 -4.56 -22.18
N LYS A 36 -1.50 -4.07 -23.30
CA LYS A 36 -2.71 -4.64 -23.92
C LYS A 36 -2.40 -6.01 -24.52
N TYR A 37 -2.77 -7.07 -23.81
CA TYR A 37 -2.62 -8.46 -24.26
C TYR A 37 -3.46 -8.77 -25.51
N GLU A 38 -2.90 -9.57 -26.42
CA GLU A 38 -3.60 -10.10 -27.59
C GLU A 38 -4.71 -11.09 -27.23
N LYS A 39 -5.70 -11.24 -28.11
CA LYS A 39 -6.79 -12.23 -27.99
C LYS A 39 -6.27 -13.68 -27.85
N SER A 40 -5.14 -13.98 -28.50
CA SER A 40 -4.42 -15.26 -28.44
C SER A 40 -4.02 -15.66 -27.00
N TYR A 41 -3.57 -14.69 -26.21
CA TYR A 41 -3.18 -14.90 -24.81
C TYR A 41 -4.41 -15.18 -23.94
N TRP A 42 -5.47 -14.39 -24.10
CA TRP A 42 -6.74 -14.62 -23.39
C TRP A 42 -7.36 -15.98 -23.70
N MET A 43 -7.34 -16.42 -24.97
CA MET A 43 -7.77 -17.78 -25.36
C MET A 43 -6.93 -18.89 -24.70
N THR A 44 -5.65 -18.63 -24.45
CA THR A 44 -4.77 -19.57 -23.74
C THR A 44 -5.18 -19.69 -22.26
N LEU A 45 -5.48 -18.56 -21.61
CA LEU A 45 -6.01 -18.53 -20.24
C LEU A 45 -7.38 -19.25 -20.16
N GLU A 46 -8.28 -18.98 -21.11
CA GLU A 46 -9.59 -19.64 -21.19
C GLU A 46 -9.44 -21.17 -21.27
N LYS A 47 -8.61 -21.65 -22.21
CA LYS A 47 -8.37 -23.09 -22.39
C LYS A 47 -7.88 -23.77 -21.10
N ARG A 48 -7.04 -23.09 -20.31
CA ARG A 48 -6.53 -23.59 -19.03
C ARG A 48 -7.62 -23.63 -17.96
N CYS A 49 -8.45 -22.59 -17.84
CA CYS A 49 -9.65 -22.61 -16.98
C CYS A 49 -10.60 -23.77 -17.34
N LEU A 50 -10.88 -23.95 -18.63
CA LEU A 50 -11.79 -25.00 -19.10
C LEU A 50 -11.24 -26.42 -18.84
N SER A 51 -9.93 -26.62 -18.92
CA SER A 51 -9.29 -27.90 -18.52
C SER A 51 -9.48 -28.17 -17.03
N LEU A 52 -9.18 -27.18 -16.17
CA LEU A 52 -9.38 -27.27 -14.72
C LEU A 52 -10.84 -27.59 -14.36
N PHE A 53 -11.80 -26.90 -14.97
CA PHE A 53 -13.23 -27.17 -14.77
C PHE A 53 -13.64 -28.57 -15.24
N SER A 54 -13.06 -29.07 -16.33
CA SER A 54 -13.36 -30.42 -16.85
C SER A 54 -12.76 -31.53 -15.99
N GLU A 55 -11.57 -31.32 -15.43
CA GLU A 55 -10.81 -32.32 -14.67
C GLU A 55 -11.12 -32.33 -13.18
N ASN A 56 -11.43 -31.17 -12.59
CA ASN A 56 -11.60 -31.01 -11.14
C ASN A 56 -12.98 -30.47 -10.73
N GLY A 57 -13.76 -29.93 -11.67
CA GLY A 57 -14.99 -29.20 -11.40
C GLY A 57 -14.76 -27.71 -11.15
N TYR A 58 -15.85 -26.96 -10.97
CA TYR A 58 -15.84 -25.52 -10.76
C TYR A 58 -15.45 -25.15 -9.33
N ASP A 59 -14.37 -24.40 -9.16
CA ASP A 59 -14.01 -23.73 -7.90
C ASP A 59 -14.15 -22.20 -8.02
N LEU A 60 -14.30 -21.51 -6.89
CA LEU A 60 -14.58 -20.07 -6.86
C LEU A 60 -13.40 -19.21 -7.29
N GLN A 61 -12.16 -19.66 -7.10
CA GLN A 61 -10.97 -18.87 -7.45
C GLN A 61 -10.74 -18.90 -8.97
N THR A 62 -10.78 -20.10 -9.57
CA THR A 62 -10.75 -20.25 -11.04
C THR A 62 -12.01 -19.64 -11.67
N GLY A 63 -13.16 -19.74 -10.99
CA GLY A 63 -14.41 -19.07 -11.37
C GLY A 63 -14.29 -17.55 -11.50
N ALA A 64 -13.67 -16.89 -10.51
CA ALA A 64 -13.44 -15.44 -10.56
C ALA A 64 -12.49 -15.05 -11.71
N TRP A 65 -11.40 -15.79 -11.92
CA TRP A 65 -10.50 -15.58 -13.06
C TRP A 65 -11.19 -15.78 -14.41
N PHE A 66 -12.06 -16.78 -14.50
CA PHE A 66 -12.85 -17.06 -15.71
C PHE A 66 -13.84 -15.93 -16.04
N CYS A 67 -14.37 -15.21 -15.04
CA CYS A 67 -15.18 -14.02 -15.28
C CYS A 67 -14.38 -12.92 -16.01
N LEU A 68 -13.15 -12.62 -15.53
CA LEU A 68 -12.27 -11.66 -16.20
C LEU A 68 -11.93 -12.10 -17.63
N ILE A 69 -11.52 -13.36 -17.81
CA ILE A 69 -11.20 -13.91 -19.14
C ILE A 69 -12.41 -13.82 -20.08
N SER A 70 -13.62 -14.09 -19.57
CA SER A 70 -14.86 -14.01 -20.34
C SER A 70 -15.17 -12.58 -20.80
N SER A 71 -14.92 -11.57 -19.96
CA SER A 71 -15.09 -10.16 -20.34
C SER A 71 -14.16 -9.73 -21.49
N HIS A 72 -12.97 -10.33 -21.60
CA HIS A 72 -12.02 -10.03 -22.69
C HIS A 72 -12.25 -10.83 -23.99
N LEU A 73 -13.01 -11.93 -23.95
CA LEU A 73 -13.18 -12.82 -25.11
C LEU A 73 -14.60 -12.85 -25.69
N HIS A 74 -15.62 -12.74 -24.83
CA HIS A 74 -17.01 -13.08 -25.12
C HIS A 74 -18.00 -11.97 -24.70
N SER A 75 -17.49 -10.77 -24.42
CA SER A 75 -18.26 -9.55 -24.18
C SER A 75 -19.32 -9.69 -23.08
N TRP A 76 -20.41 -8.92 -23.17
CA TRP A 76 -21.52 -8.90 -22.21
C TRP A 76 -22.14 -10.29 -21.97
N GLU A 77 -22.41 -11.09 -23.00
CA GLU A 77 -23.03 -12.41 -22.81
C GLU A 77 -22.11 -13.36 -22.02
N GLY A 78 -20.85 -13.48 -22.41
CA GLY A 78 -19.91 -14.38 -21.74
C GLY A 78 -19.65 -13.96 -20.31
N LEU A 79 -19.49 -12.66 -20.06
CA LEU A 79 -19.35 -12.14 -18.71
C LEU A 79 -20.59 -12.41 -17.86
N ALA A 80 -21.80 -12.12 -18.37
CA ALA A 80 -23.04 -12.37 -17.64
C ALA A 80 -23.21 -13.84 -17.24
N ILE A 81 -22.92 -14.79 -18.15
CA ILE A 81 -22.98 -16.23 -17.85
C ILE A 81 -21.93 -16.64 -16.82
N ALA A 82 -20.69 -16.15 -16.95
CA ALA A 82 -19.61 -16.46 -16.02
C ALA A 82 -19.88 -15.90 -14.61
N SER A 83 -20.29 -14.63 -14.52
CA SER A 83 -20.65 -13.95 -13.28
C SER A 83 -21.87 -14.58 -12.60
N TRP A 84 -22.89 -15.00 -13.38
CA TRP A 84 -24.02 -15.75 -12.82
C TRP A 84 -23.59 -17.10 -12.25
N LYS A 85 -22.80 -17.90 -12.99
CA LYS A 85 -22.29 -19.18 -12.49
C LYS A 85 -21.42 -19.01 -11.24
N PHE A 86 -20.62 -17.94 -11.20
CA PHE A 86 -19.82 -17.56 -10.03
C PHE A 86 -20.71 -17.23 -8.83
N ALA A 87 -21.66 -16.31 -8.97
CA ALA A 87 -22.57 -15.89 -7.91
C ALA A 87 -23.44 -17.06 -7.39
N ASP A 88 -24.04 -17.85 -8.27
CA ASP A 88 -24.83 -19.03 -7.94
C ASP A 88 -24.01 -20.06 -7.14
N SER A 89 -22.80 -20.37 -7.61
CA SER A 89 -21.88 -21.28 -6.92
C SER A 89 -21.42 -20.71 -5.57
N PHE A 90 -21.24 -19.40 -5.47
CA PHE A 90 -20.80 -18.75 -4.23
C PHE A 90 -21.91 -18.79 -3.16
N VAL A 91 -23.16 -18.48 -3.53
CA VAL A 91 -24.30 -18.46 -2.59
C VAL A 91 -24.79 -19.87 -2.26
N LYS A 92 -25.08 -20.69 -3.27
CA LYS A 92 -25.81 -21.97 -3.09
C LYS A 92 -24.88 -23.14 -2.75
N GLN A 93 -23.69 -23.20 -3.35
CA GLN A 93 -22.81 -24.36 -3.27
C GLN A 93 -21.82 -24.25 -2.11
N LYS A 94 -22.28 -24.42 -0.87
CA LYS A 94 -21.48 -24.28 0.37
C LYS A 94 -20.22 -25.17 0.43
N LYS A 95 -20.16 -26.25 -0.35
CA LYS A 95 -19.02 -27.18 -0.47
C LYS A 95 -18.03 -26.80 -1.59
N CYS A 96 -18.41 -25.90 -2.50
CA CYS A 96 -17.53 -25.40 -3.56
C CYS A 96 -16.27 -24.80 -2.92
N TRP A 97 -15.10 -25.12 -3.46
CA TRP A 97 -13.84 -24.64 -2.90
C TRP A 97 -13.62 -23.14 -3.20
N PRO A 98 -13.15 -22.32 -2.23
CA PRO A 98 -12.96 -22.64 -0.81
C PRO A 98 -14.30 -22.80 -0.07
N PRO A 99 -14.44 -23.81 0.82
CA PRO A 99 -15.70 -24.14 1.49
C PRO A 99 -16.20 -22.99 2.35
N SER A 100 -17.49 -22.98 2.68
CA SER A 100 -18.14 -21.86 3.39
C SER A 100 -17.55 -21.53 4.78
N THR A 101 -16.76 -22.43 5.38
CA THR A 101 -16.01 -22.18 6.63
C THR A 101 -14.72 -21.38 6.43
N ALA A 102 -14.19 -21.30 5.21
CA ALA A 102 -12.97 -20.57 4.86
C ALA A 102 -13.26 -19.09 4.53
N THR A 103 -13.98 -18.39 5.42
CA THR A 103 -14.54 -17.05 5.19
C THR A 103 -13.54 -16.06 4.62
N GLN A 104 -12.31 -16.00 5.15
CA GLN A 104 -11.28 -15.09 4.66
C GLN A 104 -10.86 -15.37 3.21
N MET A 105 -10.77 -16.64 2.80
CA MET A 105 -10.43 -16.98 1.42
C MET A 105 -11.55 -16.57 0.46
N ARG A 106 -12.81 -16.78 0.87
CA ARG A 106 -13.99 -16.37 0.08
C ARG A 106 -14.08 -14.84 -0.02
N ALA A 107 -13.82 -14.12 1.06
CA ALA A 107 -13.71 -12.65 1.07
C ALA A 107 -12.59 -12.16 0.14
N ASN A 108 -11.41 -12.78 0.16
CA ASN A 108 -10.31 -12.44 -0.74
C ASN A 108 -10.65 -12.68 -2.22
N ILE A 109 -11.37 -13.76 -2.55
CA ILE A 109 -11.85 -14.04 -3.91
C ILE A 109 -12.86 -12.98 -4.37
N LEU A 110 -13.79 -12.57 -3.49
CA LEU A 110 -14.74 -11.50 -3.80
C LEU A 110 -14.04 -10.15 -3.98
N ILE A 111 -13.06 -9.80 -3.13
CA ILE A 111 -12.21 -8.62 -3.32
C ILE A 111 -11.46 -8.68 -4.66
N TRP A 112 -10.96 -9.85 -5.06
CA TRP A 112 -10.30 -10.02 -6.35
C TRP A 112 -11.27 -9.79 -7.51
N TYR A 113 -12.49 -10.35 -7.45
CA TYR A 113 -13.55 -10.11 -8.44
C TYR A 113 -13.88 -8.61 -8.52
N ILE A 114 -14.08 -7.94 -7.37
CA ILE A 114 -14.35 -6.50 -7.30
C ILE A 114 -13.24 -5.68 -7.96
N LYS A 115 -11.97 -6.00 -7.71
CA LYS A 115 -10.82 -5.22 -8.21
C LYS A 115 -10.55 -5.40 -9.70
N ASN A 116 -10.94 -6.53 -10.29
CA ASN A 116 -10.55 -6.87 -11.67
C ASN A 116 -11.75 -6.94 -12.62
N VAL A 117 -12.86 -7.57 -12.21
CA VAL A 117 -14.01 -7.83 -13.08
C VAL A 117 -14.96 -6.62 -13.13
N ILE A 118 -15.21 -5.93 -12.01
CA ILE A 118 -16.10 -4.75 -12.02
C ILE A 118 -15.58 -3.63 -12.93
N PRO A 119 -14.28 -3.25 -12.90
CA PRO A 119 -13.74 -2.29 -13.88
C PRO A 119 -13.81 -2.80 -15.33
N ALA A 120 -13.68 -4.10 -15.57
CA ALA A 120 -13.76 -4.67 -16.91
C ALA A 120 -15.16 -4.48 -17.54
N ILE A 121 -16.24 -4.53 -16.75
CA ILE A 121 -17.61 -4.24 -17.24
C ILE A 121 -17.68 -2.83 -17.86
N GLN A 122 -17.02 -1.84 -17.24
CA GLN A 122 -16.99 -0.45 -17.71
C GLN A 122 -16.19 -0.26 -19.01
N THR A 123 -15.47 -1.30 -19.47
CA THR A 123 -14.69 -1.29 -20.72
C THR A 123 -15.32 -2.11 -21.85
N LEU A 124 -16.48 -2.73 -21.60
CA LEU A 124 -17.22 -3.48 -22.62
C LEU A 124 -17.86 -2.55 -23.65
N PRO A 125 -17.91 -2.93 -24.94
CA PRO A 125 -18.50 -2.13 -25.99
C PRO A 125 -20.04 -2.17 -25.93
N ASP A 126 -20.71 -1.04 -26.10
CA ASP A 126 -22.18 -0.95 -25.95
C ASP A 126 -22.96 -1.61 -27.10
N ASP A 127 -22.38 -1.78 -28.30
CA ASP A 127 -23.06 -2.37 -29.46
C ASP A 127 -23.28 -3.89 -29.33
N GLU A 128 -22.53 -4.56 -28.45
CA GLU A 128 -22.69 -5.99 -28.14
C GLU A 128 -23.59 -6.25 -26.90
N LYS A 129 -24.20 -5.20 -26.35
CA LYS A 129 -25.04 -5.25 -25.14
C LYS A 129 -26.45 -5.75 -25.45
N THR A 130 -26.82 -6.92 -24.94
CA THR A 130 -28.18 -7.46 -25.09
C THR A 130 -28.98 -7.38 -23.79
N TYR A 131 -30.30 -7.21 -23.89
CA TYR A 131 -31.20 -7.22 -22.72
C TYR A 131 -31.03 -8.49 -21.88
N SER A 132 -30.94 -9.66 -22.51
CA SER A 132 -30.76 -10.95 -21.82
C SER A 132 -29.40 -11.07 -21.10
N SER A 133 -28.32 -10.52 -21.67
CA SER A 133 -27.03 -10.44 -20.96
C SER A 133 -27.07 -9.44 -19.80
N LEU A 134 -27.79 -8.32 -19.96
CA LEU A 134 -27.89 -7.29 -18.93
C LEU A 134 -28.70 -7.79 -17.71
N THR A 135 -29.89 -8.36 -17.93
CA THR A 135 -30.71 -8.96 -16.86
C THR A 135 -29.94 -10.06 -16.11
N LEU A 136 -29.24 -10.96 -16.83
CA LEU A 136 -28.47 -12.04 -16.21
C LEU A 136 -27.27 -11.51 -15.38
N LEU A 137 -26.64 -10.42 -15.83
CA LEU A 137 -25.58 -9.76 -15.07
C LEU A 137 -26.14 -9.02 -13.85
N GLU A 138 -27.28 -8.34 -13.97
CA GLU A 138 -27.98 -7.73 -12.84
C GLU A 138 -28.35 -8.78 -11.77
N ASP A 139 -28.95 -9.90 -12.17
CA ASP A 139 -29.29 -11.03 -11.29
C ASP A 139 -28.05 -11.57 -10.57
N ALA A 140 -26.92 -11.66 -11.26
CA ALA A 140 -25.64 -12.04 -10.66
C ALA A 140 -25.14 -11.01 -9.64
N LEU A 141 -25.17 -9.71 -9.96
CA LEU A 141 -24.72 -8.65 -9.06
C LEU A 141 -25.63 -8.48 -7.83
N ILE A 142 -26.92 -8.80 -7.92
CA ILE A 142 -27.83 -8.84 -6.75
C ILE A 142 -27.32 -9.86 -5.72
N LEU A 143 -27.02 -11.09 -6.17
CA LEU A 143 -26.47 -12.14 -5.31
C LEU A 143 -25.09 -11.78 -4.74
N LEU A 144 -24.25 -11.12 -5.54
CA LEU A 144 -22.93 -10.68 -5.09
C LEU A 144 -22.99 -9.48 -4.13
N THR A 145 -24.01 -8.62 -4.22
CA THR A 145 -24.30 -7.53 -3.25
C THR A 145 -24.65 -8.09 -1.87
N GLU A 146 -25.47 -9.15 -1.81
CA GLU A 146 -25.77 -9.82 -0.54
C GLU A 146 -24.50 -10.41 0.10
N LEU A 147 -23.58 -10.95 -0.71
CA LEU A 147 -22.27 -11.43 -0.25
C LEU A 147 -21.34 -10.28 0.18
N GLU A 148 -21.35 -9.14 -0.53
CA GLU A 148 -20.60 -7.92 -0.19
C GLU A 148 -20.99 -7.43 1.22
N TYR A 149 -22.30 -7.28 1.47
CA TYR A 149 -22.86 -6.90 2.77
C TYR A 149 -22.42 -7.87 3.89
N ASN A 150 -22.64 -9.18 3.68
CA ASN A 150 -22.37 -10.22 4.68
C ASN A 150 -20.87 -10.41 4.99
N LEU A 151 -19.97 -10.15 4.03
CA LEU A 151 -18.52 -10.37 4.22
C LEU A 151 -17.77 -9.11 4.68
N PHE A 152 -18.28 -7.91 4.43
CA PHE A 152 -17.57 -6.66 4.71
C PHE A 152 -18.26 -5.71 5.71
N SER A 153 -19.46 -6.05 6.21
CA SER A 153 -20.16 -5.32 7.28
C SER A 153 -20.21 -3.81 7.03
N ASP A 154 -20.87 -3.41 5.95
CA ASP A 154 -21.14 -2.01 5.56
C ASP A 154 -19.92 -1.13 5.25
N LYS A 155 -18.78 -1.74 4.89
CA LYS A 155 -17.54 -1.01 4.52
C LYS A 155 -17.19 -1.06 3.04
N CYS A 156 -17.94 -1.81 2.24
CA CYS A 156 -17.72 -1.98 0.80
C CYS A 156 -19.08 -1.96 0.10
N PHE A 157 -19.22 -1.14 -0.95
CA PHE A 157 -20.46 -0.95 -1.72
C PHE A 157 -20.19 -0.92 -3.23
N ILE A 158 -19.09 -1.52 -3.69
CA ILE A 158 -18.64 -1.41 -5.09
C ILE A 158 -19.55 -2.19 -6.03
N ILE A 159 -19.98 -3.39 -5.62
CA ILE A 159 -20.91 -4.22 -6.40
C ILE A 159 -22.29 -3.57 -6.39
N SER A 160 -22.69 -3.08 -5.21
CA SER A 160 -23.93 -2.33 -5.00
C SER A 160 -24.04 -1.09 -5.90
N ASN A 161 -22.97 -0.30 -6.00
CA ASN A 161 -22.88 0.86 -6.88
C ASN A 161 -22.89 0.47 -8.36
N MET A 162 -22.20 -0.62 -8.74
CA MET A 162 -22.20 -1.11 -10.12
C MET A 162 -23.59 -1.57 -10.56
N LEU A 163 -24.33 -2.26 -9.68
CA LEU A 163 -25.72 -2.67 -9.94
C LEU A 163 -26.65 -1.47 -10.13
N ALA A 164 -26.47 -0.40 -9.34
CA ALA A 164 -27.23 0.84 -9.51
C ALA A 164 -26.94 1.52 -10.87
N GLU A 165 -25.67 1.56 -11.28
CA GLU A 165 -25.28 2.11 -12.59
C GLU A 165 -25.82 1.29 -13.77
N LEU A 166 -25.73 -0.04 -13.73
CA LEU A 166 -26.31 -0.89 -14.79
C LEU A 166 -27.82 -0.71 -14.91
N ARG A 167 -28.54 -0.62 -13.79
CA ARG A 167 -29.99 -0.37 -13.79
C ARG A 167 -30.34 1.00 -14.35
N ARG A 168 -29.53 2.03 -14.08
CA ARG A 168 -29.74 3.34 -14.70
C ARG A 168 -29.60 3.24 -16.22
N GLN A 169 -28.53 2.62 -16.72
CA GLN A 169 -28.31 2.42 -18.15
C GLN A 169 -29.41 1.57 -18.84
N ASN A 170 -30.00 0.62 -18.11
CA ASN A 170 -31.14 -0.18 -18.58
C ASN A 170 -32.40 0.69 -18.75
N ASN A 171 -32.65 1.60 -17.81
CA ASN A 171 -33.76 2.56 -17.86
C ASN A 171 -33.53 3.66 -18.91
N ASP A 172 -32.32 4.19 -19.01
CA ASP A 172 -31.95 5.20 -20.03
C ASP A 172 -32.20 4.63 -21.45
N GLY A 173 -31.90 3.35 -21.67
CA GLY A 173 -32.23 2.63 -22.91
C GLY A 173 -33.73 2.42 -23.18
N ALA A 174 -34.58 2.54 -22.15
CA ALA A 174 -36.03 2.49 -22.27
C ALA A 174 -36.67 3.90 -22.44
N GLU A 175 -36.03 4.96 -21.93
CA GLU A 175 -36.52 6.34 -22.03
C GLU A 175 -36.08 7.07 -23.32
N ILE A 176 -35.12 6.54 -24.09
CA ILE A 176 -34.74 7.10 -25.42
C ILE A 176 -35.89 7.07 -26.46
N SER A 177 -37.03 6.43 -26.18
CA SER A 177 -38.24 6.61 -27.00
C SER A 177 -38.94 7.97 -26.79
N ASP A 178 -38.72 8.64 -25.66
CA ASP A 178 -39.54 9.78 -25.24
C ASP A 178 -38.75 10.93 -24.59
N SER A 179 -38.67 12.05 -25.32
CA SER A 179 -38.38 13.43 -24.87
C SER A 179 -36.93 13.88 -24.57
N GLU A 180 -36.22 14.33 -25.61
CA GLU A 180 -35.23 15.41 -25.47
C GLU A 180 -35.92 16.77 -25.29
N GLN A 181 -35.51 17.62 -24.31
CA GLN A 181 -35.33 19.08 -24.50
C GLN A 181 -34.79 19.88 -23.29
N HIS A 182 -33.78 20.73 -23.57
CA HIS A 182 -33.41 22.02 -22.92
C HIS A 182 -32.83 22.06 -21.47
N ALA A 183 -31.99 23.04 -21.07
CA ALA A 183 -30.98 23.91 -21.73
C ALA A 183 -30.23 24.81 -20.70
N SER A 184 -28.95 25.18 -20.95
CA SER A 184 -28.24 26.43 -20.53
C SER A 184 -28.09 26.80 -19.01
N ALA A 185 -27.18 27.68 -18.53
CA ALA A 185 -25.85 28.20 -18.94
C ALA A 185 -25.22 29.00 -17.74
N THR A 186 -23.92 29.36 -17.78
CA THR A 186 -23.17 30.15 -16.76
C THR A 186 -23.22 31.69 -17.00
N PRO A 187 -22.82 32.55 -16.02
CA PRO A 187 -21.60 33.37 -16.24
C PRO A 187 -20.80 33.91 -14.99
N ASP A 188 -19.47 33.92 -15.15
CA ASP A 188 -18.43 34.96 -14.91
C ASP A 188 -18.48 36.18 -13.90
N THR A 189 -17.46 36.22 -13.01
CA THR A 189 -16.32 37.22 -12.93
C THR A 189 -16.35 38.62 -12.19
N LYS A 190 -15.31 38.81 -11.33
CA LYS A 190 -14.55 40.04 -10.85
C LYS A 190 -15.01 41.04 -9.74
N ASN A 191 -14.34 40.93 -8.56
CA ASN A 191 -13.26 41.81 -8.02
C ASN A 191 -13.51 43.18 -7.25
N ILE A 192 -12.54 43.53 -6.37
CA ILE A 192 -12.18 44.84 -5.72
C ILE A 192 -12.60 45.11 -4.23
N LYS A 193 -11.74 45.87 -3.52
CA LYS A 193 -11.55 46.17 -2.05
C LYS A 193 -11.45 47.73 -1.85
N PRO A 194 -11.10 48.36 -0.69
CA PRO A 194 -11.28 48.12 0.77
C PRO A 194 -11.68 49.45 1.54
N VAL A 195 -11.15 49.71 2.77
CA VAL A 195 -11.12 50.98 3.60
C VAL A 195 -12.35 51.27 4.50
N SER A 196 -12.30 51.87 5.71
CA SER A 196 -11.36 51.89 6.89
C SER A 196 -11.98 52.66 8.09
N LYS A 197 -11.44 52.57 9.33
CA LYS A 197 -11.48 53.65 10.40
C LYS A 197 -10.48 53.36 11.56
N VAL A 198 -9.46 54.23 11.81
CA VAL A 198 -9.40 55.40 12.74
C VAL A 198 -9.22 55.05 14.22
N LEU A 199 -8.48 55.78 15.09
CA LEU A 199 -7.20 56.52 15.11
C LEU A 199 -7.12 57.23 16.48
N SER A 200 -5.92 57.25 17.07
CA SER A 200 -5.36 57.93 18.26
C SER A 200 -6.01 59.18 18.88
N GLN A 201 -5.61 59.47 20.13
CA GLN A 201 -5.47 60.85 20.63
C GLN A 201 -4.27 61.00 21.60
N ASP A 202 -3.63 62.17 21.59
CA ASP A 202 -2.34 62.48 22.23
C ASP A 202 -2.37 63.79 23.06
N VAL A 203 -1.56 63.83 24.13
CA VAL A 203 -0.66 64.91 24.63
C VAL A 203 -1.14 66.37 24.90
N ASN A 204 -0.86 66.89 26.12
CA ASN A 204 -0.14 68.17 26.46
C ASN A 204 -0.29 68.54 27.98
N VAL A 205 0.55 69.33 28.69
CA VAL A 205 2.01 69.68 28.60
C VAL A 205 2.51 70.43 29.89
N ASN A 206 3.80 70.30 30.25
CA ASN A 206 4.68 71.14 31.13
C ASN A 206 4.28 71.42 32.61
N ASP A 207 5.16 71.78 33.58
CA ASP A 207 6.50 72.44 33.59
C ASP A 207 7.56 71.80 34.56
N ILE A 208 8.79 72.35 34.57
CA ILE A 208 10.07 71.88 35.19
C ILE A 208 10.56 72.92 36.24
N PRO A 209 11.14 72.60 37.45
CA PRO A 209 12.47 71.95 37.56
C PRO A 209 12.82 71.04 38.78
N VAL A 210 13.57 69.96 38.45
CA VAL A 210 14.83 69.49 39.06
C VAL A 210 14.92 69.27 40.59
N GLN A 211 15.16 67.99 40.99
CA GLN A 211 16.36 67.62 41.76
C GLN A 211 16.83 66.17 41.52
N ASN A 212 18.11 65.91 41.76
CA ASN A 212 18.88 64.83 41.12
C ASN A 212 19.05 63.55 41.96
N HIS A 213 18.39 62.44 41.58
CA HIS A 213 18.79 61.09 42.03
C HIS A 213 18.71 59.96 40.97
N ASN A 214 18.42 60.27 39.70
CA ASN A 214 18.07 59.25 38.69
C ASN A 214 19.25 58.59 37.93
N ALA A 215 20.50 59.00 38.18
CA ALA A 215 21.66 58.47 37.44
C ALA A 215 22.05 57.03 37.85
N SER A 216 21.98 56.70 39.14
CA SER A 216 22.42 55.39 39.68
C SER A 216 21.47 54.24 39.30
N ILE A 217 20.15 54.48 39.39
CA ILE A 217 19.12 53.45 39.16
C ILE A 217 19.02 53.09 37.67
N LYS A 218 19.01 54.09 36.76
CA LYS A 218 18.97 53.86 35.31
C LYS A 218 20.17 53.03 34.81
N ASN A 219 21.34 53.17 35.43
CA ASN A 219 22.52 52.41 35.00
C ASN A 219 22.41 50.93 35.42
N ARG A 220 21.96 50.64 36.65
CA ARG A 220 21.69 49.26 37.11
C ARG A 220 20.64 48.55 36.25
N GLU A 221 19.57 49.24 35.85
CA GLU A 221 18.57 48.66 34.94
C GLU A 221 19.11 48.39 33.53
N LYS A 222 19.86 49.32 32.94
CA LYS A 222 20.49 49.10 31.63
C LYS A 222 21.44 47.90 31.66
N THR A 223 22.29 47.81 32.68
CA THR A 223 23.19 46.68 32.88
C THR A 223 22.44 45.36 33.07
N ARG A 224 21.34 45.34 33.84
CA ARG A 224 20.50 44.13 34.00
C ARG A 224 19.82 43.73 32.69
N ARG A 225 19.29 44.67 31.91
CA ARG A 225 18.73 44.39 30.57
C ARG A 225 19.81 43.87 29.61
N TYR A 226 21.02 44.44 29.64
CA TYR A 226 22.15 43.99 28.83
C TYR A 226 22.57 42.55 29.15
N TYR A 227 22.73 42.20 30.43
CA TYR A 227 22.99 40.81 30.83
C TYR A 227 21.85 39.87 30.44
N ASN A 228 20.58 40.26 30.63
CA ASN A 228 19.44 39.44 30.19
C ASN A 228 19.45 39.20 28.66
N ILE A 229 19.81 40.22 27.86
CA ILE A 229 19.97 40.08 26.40
C ILE A 229 21.14 39.14 26.06
N ILE A 230 22.27 39.25 26.76
CA ILE A 230 23.40 38.32 26.57
C ILE A 230 23.00 36.88 26.91
N TYR A 231 22.31 36.63 28.02
CA TYR A 231 21.83 35.29 28.37
C TYR A 231 20.80 34.76 27.37
N PHE A 232 19.93 35.62 26.83
CA PHE A 232 18.98 35.25 25.78
C PHE A 232 19.70 34.89 24.47
N ILE A 233 20.62 35.74 24.00
CA ILE A 233 21.43 35.50 22.79
C ILE A 233 22.30 34.24 22.98
N SER A 234 22.91 34.06 24.14
CA SER A 234 23.69 32.87 24.49
C SER A 234 22.83 31.60 24.52
N GLY A 235 21.61 31.66 25.06
CA GLY A 235 20.66 30.56 25.04
C GLY A 235 20.21 30.21 23.61
N VAL A 236 19.88 31.20 22.79
CA VAL A 236 19.52 31.01 21.37
C VAL A 236 20.70 30.42 20.58
N LEU A 237 21.91 30.94 20.76
CA LEU A 237 23.12 30.40 20.12
C LEU A 237 23.41 28.97 20.57
N LEU A 238 23.21 28.65 21.86
CA LEU A 238 23.36 27.28 22.38
C LEU A 238 22.30 26.34 21.78
N THR A 239 21.04 26.77 21.66
CA THR A 239 19.97 25.98 21.03
C THR A 239 20.25 25.74 19.55
N ILE A 240 20.70 26.76 18.81
CA ILE A 240 21.10 26.64 17.40
C ILE A 240 22.30 25.68 17.28
N PHE A 241 23.32 25.86 18.13
CA PHE A 241 24.52 25.01 18.14
C PHE A 241 24.18 23.55 18.45
N ILE A 242 23.30 23.27 19.40
CA ILE A 242 22.77 21.93 19.66
C ILE A 242 22.05 21.41 18.41
N SER A 243 21.09 22.16 17.84
CA SER A 243 20.33 21.73 16.65
C SER A 243 21.20 21.41 15.42
N TYR A 244 22.37 22.06 15.30
CA TYR A 244 23.30 21.87 14.19
C TYR A 244 24.33 20.77 14.46
N SER A 245 24.87 20.71 15.69
CA SER A 245 25.88 19.72 16.10
C SER A 245 25.28 18.33 16.30
N CYS A 246 23.99 18.23 16.63
CA CYS A 246 23.27 16.96 16.77
C CYS A 246 22.87 16.31 15.43
N ARG A 247 23.33 16.85 14.29
CA ARG A 247 23.22 16.16 13.00
C ARG A 247 24.23 14.99 12.94
N PRO A 248 23.82 13.80 12.46
CA PRO A 248 24.71 12.64 12.34
C PRO A 248 25.94 12.93 11.47
N GLU A 249 25.78 13.69 10.37
CA GLU A 249 26.88 14.15 9.51
C GLU A 249 27.94 14.97 10.28
N THR A 250 27.52 15.83 11.22
CA THR A 250 28.43 16.67 12.02
C THR A 250 29.18 15.83 13.06
N ALA A 251 28.47 14.94 13.75
CA ALA A 251 29.07 14.03 14.73
C ALA A 251 30.10 13.09 14.07
N LEU A 252 29.77 12.54 12.90
CA LEU A 252 30.67 11.68 12.12
C LEU A 252 31.88 12.42 11.55
N LYS A 253 31.72 13.67 11.05
CA LYS A 253 32.86 14.52 10.65
C LYS A 253 33.78 14.81 11.85
N LEU A 254 33.22 15.10 13.02
CA LEU A 254 34.03 15.34 14.22
C LEU A 254 34.76 14.07 14.68
N ARG A 255 34.12 12.88 14.63
CA ARG A 255 34.75 11.60 14.94
C ARG A 255 35.94 11.28 14.04
N LYS A 256 35.89 11.67 12.75
CA LYS A 256 37.03 11.52 11.82
C LYS A 256 38.19 12.48 12.14
N LEU A 257 37.91 13.69 12.65
CA LEU A 257 38.92 14.71 12.95
C LEU A 257 39.52 14.60 14.36
N MET A 258 38.72 14.19 15.33
CA MET A 258 39.07 14.06 16.75
C MET A 258 38.47 12.77 17.30
N PRO A 259 39.07 11.60 16.99
CA PRO A 259 38.82 10.39 17.77
C PRO A 259 39.13 10.65 19.26
N ASP A 260 38.41 9.95 20.13
CA ASP A 260 38.65 9.91 21.59
C ASP A 260 38.50 11.25 22.35
N SER A 261 37.78 12.23 21.77
CA SER A 261 37.35 13.44 22.46
C SER A 261 36.01 13.25 23.19
N PHE A 262 35.88 13.81 24.40
CA PHE A 262 34.61 13.87 25.15
C PHE A 262 33.47 14.50 24.33
N LEU A 263 33.77 15.51 23.50
CA LEU A 263 32.77 16.13 22.62
C LEU A 263 32.34 15.19 21.50
N THR A 264 33.25 14.36 20.99
CA THR A 264 32.94 13.31 20.02
C THR A 264 32.04 12.25 20.63
N GLU A 265 32.38 11.71 21.81
CA GLU A 265 31.55 10.73 22.51
C GLU A 265 30.15 11.28 22.82
N MET A 266 30.05 12.49 23.36
CA MET A 266 28.79 13.18 23.64
C MET A 266 27.93 13.37 22.38
N LEU A 267 28.52 13.81 21.27
CA LEU A 267 27.77 14.04 20.03
C LEU A 267 27.40 12.73 19.31
N MET A 268 28.26 11.71 19.35
CA MET A 268 27.95 10.38 18.81
C MET A 268 26.81 9.71 19.60
N ASN A 269 26.77 9.86 20.92
CA ASN A 269 25.66 9.39 21.75
C ASN A 269 24.36 10.18 21.45
N TYR A 270 24.41 11.51 21.42
CA TYR A 270 23.22 12.33 21.18
C TYR A 270 22.64 12.17 19.76
N SER A 271 23.49 11.98 18.74
CA SER A 271 23.06 11.68 17.36
C SER A 271 22.58 10.24 17.16
N GLY A 272 22.73 9.36 18.16
CA GLY A 272 22.37 7.94 18.07
C GLY A 272 23.32 7.10 17.20
N CYS A 273 24.52 7.62 16.90
CA CYS A 273 25.50 7.02 15.99
C CYS A 273 26.63 6.26 16.71
N SER A 274 26.59 6.12 18.03
CA SER A 274 27.63 5.45 18.84
C SER A 274 27.86 3.98 18.45
N GLU A 275 26.80 3.26 18.06
CA GLU A 275 26.82 1.81 17.79
C GLU A 275 27.06 1.44 16.31
N ILE A 276 27.54 2.35 15.44
CA ILE A 276 27.84 1.98 14.04
C ILE A 276 29.03 1.02 14.00
N THR A 277 28.74 -0.26 13.74
CA THR A 277 29.67 -1.20 13.12
C THR A 277 29.29 -1.35 11.65
N PRO A 278 30.11 -0.87 10.69
CA PRO A 278 29.86 -1.06 9.27
C PRO A 278 30.26 -2.49 8.86
N ASP A 279 29.53 -3.49 9.38
CA ASP A 279 29.69 -4.89 8.98
C ASP A 279 28.70 -5.20 7.86
N SER A 280 29.23 -5.69 6.74
CA SER A 280 28.63 -5.63 5.41
C SER A 280 27.84 -6.89 5.03
N THR A 281 27.59 -7.78 5.98
CA THR A 281 26.89 -9.04 5.72
C THR A 281 25.37 -8.84 5.73
N ASP A 282 24.84 -8.21 4.68
CA ASP A 282 23.42 -7.93 4.53
C ASP A 282 22.57 -9.22 4.50
N SER A 283 21.63 -9.29 5.44
CA SER A 283 20.58 -10.32 5.53
C SER A 283 19.78 -10.53 4.25
N TRP A 284 19.48 -9.46 3.50
CA TRP A 284 18.74 -9.55 2.24
C TRP A 284 19.58 -10.18 1.14
N THR A 285 20.86 -9.84 1.06
CA THR A 285 21.81 -10.46 0.13
C THR A 285 21.94 -11.97 0.38
N GLN A 286 21.98 -12.42 1.64
CA GLN A 286 21.99 -13.85 1.97
C GLN A 286 20.67 -14.56 1.62
N LEU A 287 19.53 -13.93 1.91
CA LEU A 287 18.21 -14.49 1.59
C LEU A 287 17.97 -14.53 0.08
N SER A 288 18.33 -13.47 -0.66
CA SER A 288 18.28 -13.41 -2.13
C SER A 288 19.08 -14.57 -2.70
N LYS A 289 20.34 -14.73 -2.29
CA LYS A 289 21.17 -15.83 -2.75
C LYS A 289 20.51 -17.20 -2.56
N LYS A 290 19.90 -17.47 -1.39
CA LYS A 290 19.17 -18.74 -1.16
C LYS A 290 17.97 -18.92 -2.09
N ILE A 291 17.29 -17.83 -2.48
CA ILE A 291 16.18 -17.82 -3.45
C ILE A 291 16.72 -18.07 -4.87
N ASP A 292 17.84 -17.46 -5.23
CA ASP A 292 18.51 -17.61 -6.51
C ASP A 292 19.03 -19.06 -6.69
N ASP A 293 19.75 -19.60 -5.69
CA ASP A 293 20.24 -20.99 -5.62
C ASP A 293 19.08 -22.00 -5.73
N PHE A 294 17.92 -21.70 -5.14
CA PHE A 294 16.72 -22.54 -5.27
C PHE A 294 16.10 -22.46 -6.66
N THR A 295 16.07 -21.27 -7.26
CA THR A 295 15.55 -21.06 -8.62
C THR A 295 16.41 -21.79 -9.65
N GLU A 296 17.74 -21.71 -9.54
CA GLU A 296 18.68 -22.49 -10.37
C GLU A 296 18.46 -24.01 -10.18
N THR A 297 18.21 -24.45 -8.94
CA THR A 297 17.89 -25.85 -8.65
C THR A 297 16.60 -26.30 -9.36
N LEU A 298 15.56 -25.46 -9.39
CA LEU A 298 14.30 -25.76 -10.07
C LEU A 298 14.49 -25.82 -11.60
N ASN A 299 15.12 -24.80 -12.20
CA ASN A 299 15.41 -24.76 -13.63
C ASN A 299 16.22 -25.98 -14.08
N THR A 300 17.26 -26.34 -13.32
CA THR A 300 18.09 -27.52 -13.58
C THR A 300 17.29 -28.83 -13.54
N ILE A 301 16.27 -28.92 -12.68
CA ILE A 301 15.40 -30.08 -12.56
C ILE A 301 14.41 -30.13 -13.73
N GLU A 302 13.88 -28.98 -14.17
CA GLU A 302 13.01 -28.87 -15.33
C GLU A 302 13.74 -29.26 -16.63
N ASP A 303 14.89 -28.66 -16.91
CA ASP A 303 15.71 -28.92 -18.11
C ASP A 303 16.15 -30.40 -18.24
N LYS A 304 16.41 -31.05 -17.09
CA LYS A 304 16.90 -32.45 -17.05
C LYS A 304 15.80 -33.48 -16.82
N GLY A 305 14.52 -33.07 -16.80
CA GLY A 305 13.38 -33.96 -16.57
C GLY A 305 13.41 -34.67 -15.21
N GLY A 306 14.02 -34.05 -14.20
CA GLY A 306 14.13 -34.60 -12.84
C GLY A 306 12.87 -34.41 -12.01
N TYR A 307 12.96 -34.76 -10.72
CA TYR A 307 11.93 -34.45 -9.74
C TYR A 307 12.55 -33.95 -8.42
N ILE A 308 11.83 -33.05 -7.73
CA ILE A 308 12.16 -32.61 -6.39
C ILE A 308 11.20 -33.27 -5.37
N THR A 309 11.74 -33.75 -4.25
CA THR A 309 10.92 -34.37 -3.21
C THR A 309 10.29 -33.33 -2.28
N ILE A 310 9.14 -33.65 -1.71
CA ILE A 310 8.49 -32.83 -0.67
C ILE A 310 9.43 -32.62 0.54
N SER A 311 10.27 -33.61 0.87
CA SER A 311 11.28 -33.47 1.93
C SER A 311 12.32 -32.40 1.59
N ARG A 312 12.85 -32.38 0.36
CA ARG A 312 13.83 -31.38 -0.09
C ARG A 312 13.21 -29.98 -0.16
N LEU A 313 11.98 -29.85 -0.64
CA LEU A 313 11.23 -28.59 -0.60
C LEU A 313 11.05 -28.07 0.83
N LYS A 314 10.70 -28.94 1.78
CA LYS A 314 10.59 -28.57 3.20
C LYS A 314 11.94 -28.12 3.78
N THR A 315 13.04 -28.78 3.44
CA THR A 315 14.38 -28.37 3.87
C THR A 315 14.74 -26.97 3.35
N ILE A 316 14.52 -26.70 2.06
CA ILE A 316 14.82 -25.40 1.45
C ILE A 316 13.94 -24.28 2.05
N ALA A 317 12.63 -24.52 2.18
CA ALA A 317 11.72 -23.56 2.81
C ALA A 317 12.04 -23.32 4.30
N TYR A 318 12.50 -24.35 5.03
CA TYR A 318 12.97 -24.20 6.41
C TYR A 318 14.27 -23.40 6.48
N ASP A 319 15.22 -23.65 5.59
CA ASP A 319 16.50 -22.95 5.51
C ASP A 319 16.30 -21.45 5.21
N MET A 320 15.51 -21.12 4.19
CA MET A 320 15.10 -19.73 3.88
C MET A 320 14.41 -19.07 5.08
N LYS A 321 13.50 -19.77 5.74
CA LYS A 321 12.80 -19.27 6.94
C LYS A 321 13.77 -19.09 8.12
N SER A 322 14.76 -19.96 8.27
CA SER A 322 15.77 -19.87 9.33
C SER A 322 16.63 -18.62 9.12
N THR A 323 17.13 -18.41 7.90
CA THR A 323 17.86 -17.17 7.54
C THR A 323 17.00 -15.93 7.73
N PHE A 324 15.70 -15.97 7.42
CA PHE A 324 14.79 -14.85 7.71
C PHE A 324 14.57 -14.60 9.22
N LEU A 325 14.58 -15.64 10.05
CA LEU A 325 14.35 -15.55 11.51
C LEU A 325 15.64 -15.27 12.33
N GLU A 326 16.81 -15.42 11.72
CA GLU A 326 18.10 -15.11 12.34
C GLU A 326 18.32 -13.60 12.52
N TYR A 327 17.61 -12.78 11.74
CA TYR A 327 17.75 -11.33 11.72
C TYR A 327 16.56 -10.60 12.36
N ASP A 328 16.83 -9.36 12.78
CA ASP A 328 15.86 -8.49 13.42
C ASP A 328 14.67 -8.17 12.50
N THR A 329 13.46 -8.12 13.06
CA THR A 329 12.26 -7.83 12.27
C THR A 329 12.36 -6.44 11.62
N PRO A 330 12.20 -6.32 10.28
CA PRO A 330 12.34 -5.05 9.57
C PRO A 330 11.45 -3.94 10.13
N VAL A 331 11.96 -2.71 10.14
CA VAL A 331 11.29 -1.54 10.76
C VAL A 331 9.88 -1.30 10.19
N ASN A 332 9.70 -1.42 8.88
CA ASN A 332 8.40 -1.31 8.23
C ASN A 332 7.40 -2.38 8.71
N VAL A 333 7.86 -3.60 9.01
CA VAL A 333 7.03 -4.68 9.55
C VAL A 333 6.66 -4.40 11.01
N ARG A 334 7.61 -3.91 11.84
CA ARG A 334 7.34 -3.49 13.23
C ARG A 334 6.30 -2.37 13.29
N ILE A 335 6.45 -1.33 12.46
CA ILE A 335 5.49 -0.22 12.33
C ILE A 335 4.09 -0.75 11.92
N SER A 336 4.03 -1.62 10.91
CA SER A 336 2.76 -2.22 10.46
C SER A 336 2.10 -3.05 11.56
N LYS A 337 2.86 -3.81 12.34
CA LYS A 337 2.34 -4.58 13.48
C LYS A 337 1.74 -3.67 14.55
N LEU A 338 2.45 -2.61 14.95
CA LEU A 338 1.95 -1.60 15.89
C LEU A 338 0.68 -0.90 15.42
N TYR A 339 0.55 -0.64 14.12
CA TYR A 339 -0.63 0.03 13.58
C TYR A 339 -1.89 -0.87 13.57
N ASN A 340 -1.71 -2.18 13.33
CA ASN A 340 -2.81 -3.11 13.12
C ASN A 340 -3.22 -3.94 14.36
N ASP A 341 -2.36 -4.05 15.37
CA ASP A 341 -2.63 -4.87 16.56
C ASP A 341 -3.28 -4.05 17.69
N VAL A 342 -4.62 -4.07 17.71
CA VAL A 342 -5.47 -3.34 18.66
C VAL A 342 -5.34 -3.87 20.11
N ASN A 343 -4.67 -5.01 20.32
CA ASN A 343 -4.61 -5.68 21.63
C ASN A 343 -3.24 -5.57 22.34
N MET A 344 -2.27 -4.82 21.81
CA MET A 344 -0.96 -4.68 22.47
C MET A 344 -1.05 -3.90 23.79
N GLY A 345 -0.28 -4.33 24.79
CA GLY A 345 -0.09 -3.58 26.03
C GLY A 345 0.67 -2.28 25.80
N LYS A 346 0.39 -1.25 26.62
CA LYS A 346 1.06 0.06 26.51
C LYS A 346 2.59 -0.03 26.61
N ASP A 347 3.09 -0.92 27.46
CA ASP A 347 4.52 -1.09 27.67
C ASP A 347 5.20 -1.81 26.50
N ASP A 348 4.51 -2.76 25.85
CA ASP A 348 4.96 -3.40 24.61
C ASP A 348 5.00 -2.40 23.45
N ILE A 349 3.99 -1.53 23.34
CA ILE A 349 3.96 -0.44 22.34
C ILE A 349 5.16 0.50 22.54
N ASN A 350 5.41 0.95 23.77
CA ASN A 350 6.55 1.82 24.07
C ASN A 350 7.88 1.15 23.70
N ARG A 351 8.06 -0.13 24.04
CA ARG A 351 9.26 -0.91 23.72
C ARG A 351 9.49 -1.04 22.21
N GLU A 352 8.45 -1.36 21.44
CA GLU A 352 8.58 -1.44 19.97
C GLU A 352 8.85 -0.06 19.35
N LEU A 353 8.27 1.03 19.87
CA LEU A 353 8.58 2.39 19.44
C LEU A 353 10.05 2.77 19.72
N GLU A 354 10.61 2.39 20.87
CA GLU A 354 12.04 2.59 21.17
C GLU A 354 12.95 1.82 20.20
N ILE A 355 12.59 0.57 19.86
CA ILE A 355 13.34 -0.25 18.88
C ILE A 355 13.26 0.37 17.49
N ILE A 356 12.08 0.81 17.05
CA ILE A 356 11.87 1.49 15.77
C ILE A 356 12.71 2.78 15.70
N GLN A 357 12.67 3.62 16.75
CA GLN A 357 13.43 4.87 16.80
C GLN A 357 14.94 4.61 16.76
N ARG A 358 15.44 3.59 17.47
CA ARG A 358 16.86 3.20 17.42
C ARG A 358 17.28 2.78 16.02
N ASN A 359 16.48 1.95 15.35
CA ASN A 359 16.80 1.48 14.00
C ASN A 359 16.73 2.62 12.96
N ILE A 360 15.79 3.56 13.08
CA ILE A 360 15.73 4.77 12.25
C ILE A 360 16.98 5.63 12.46
N ASN A 361 17.43 5.81 13.71
CA ASN A 361 18.67 6.54 14.01
C ASN A 361 19.87 5.85 13.36
N LYS A 362 20.00 4.51 13.50
CA LYS A 362 21.05 3.72 12.84
C LYS A 362 21.08 3.93 11.32
N PHE A 363 19.94 3.82 10.63
CA PHE A 363 19.88 4.07 9.19
C PHE A 363 20.26 5.51 8.81
N ASN A 364 19.83 6.52 9.59
CA ASN A 364 20.24 7.91 9.36
C ASN A 364 21.75 8.10 9.51
N CYS A 365 22.38 7.38 10.44
CA CYS A 365 23.82 7.38 10.64
C CYS A 365 24.57 6.71 9.47
N GLU A 366 24.13 5.53 9.01
CA GLU A 366 24.70 4.81 7.86
C GLU A 366 24.59 5.64 6.55
N VAL A 367 23.42 6.22 6.28
CA VAL A 367 23.21 7.14 5.14
C VAL A 367 24.13 8.36 5.24
N SER A 368 24.37 8.88 6.45
CA SER A 368 25.29 9.99 6.67
C SER A 368 26.75 9.58 6.41
N GLU A 369 27.18 8.40 6.83
CA GLU A 369 28.51 7.87 6.53
C GLU A 369 28.73 7.70 5.02
N LEU A 370 27.74 7.16 4.31
CA LEU A 370 27.79 7.01 2.85
C LEU A 370 27.94 8.36 2.13
N LYS A 371 27.15 9.39 2.51
CA LYS A 371 27.32 10.76 1.98
C LYS A 371 28.73 11.28 2.21
N LEU A 372 29.27 11.11 3.42
CA LEU A 372 30.62 11.55 3.76
C LEU A 372 31.71 10.84 2.96
N LYS A 373 31.47 9.58 2.55
CA LYS A 373 32.37 8.85 1.65
C LYS A 373 32.31 9.43 0.24
N THR A 374 31.11 9.63 -0.30
CA THR A 374 30.91 10.25 -1.62
C THR A 374 31.53 11.64 -1.70
N ASP A 375 31.29 12.52 -0.72
CA ASP A 375 31.89 13.87 -0.63
C ASP A 375 33.44 13.82 -0.66
N SER A 376 34.04 12.80 -0.04
CA SER A 376 35.51 12.63 0.00
C SER A 376 36.10 12.06 -1.28
N GLU A 377 35.34 11.29 -2.07
CA GLU A 377 35.78 10.80 -3.38
C GLU A 377 35.74 11.92 -4.43
N PHE A 378 34.78 12.86 -4.33
CA PHE A 378 34.68 14.02 -5.23
C PHE A 378 35.66 15.17 -4.93
N THR A 379 36.48 15.10 -3.88
CA THR A 379 37.50 16.12 -3.54
C THR A 379 38.93 15.76 -3.93
N VAL A 380 39.11 14.67 -4.69
CA VAL A 380 40.42 14.15 -5.16
C VAL A 380 40.59 14.28 -6.70
N HIS A 381 39.66 14.98 -7.35
CA HIS A 381 39.71 15.38 -8.77
C HIS A 381 39.57 16.89 -8.92
#